data_AF-A0A350QCE6-F1
#
_entry.id   AF-A0A350QCE6-F1
#
_cell.length_a   1.000
_cell.length_b   1.000
_cell.length_c   1.000
_cell.angle_alpha   90.00
_cell.angle_beta   90.00
_cell.angle_gamma   90.00
#
_symmetry.space_group_name_H-M   'P 1'
#
loop_
_entity.id
_entity.type
_entity.pdbx_description
1 polymer ?
#
loop_
_entity_poly.entity_id
_entity_poly.type
_entity_poly.pdbx_seq_one_letter_code
_entity_poly.pdbx_strand_id
1 'polypeptide(L)'
;MAGALLGEQHHPRIVQIDGYELSVKPERCLIVLRNNDVPGVIGRVGTLLAQHGLNIAEYIQSREAEGGLALAAVSVDSKVSPEFLKTLSEDDDILDARAVYFGA
;
A
#
# COMPACT_ATOMS: atom_id res chain seq x y z
N MET A 1 -14.55 -2.57 1.92
CA MET A 1 -13.84 -1.28 2.04
C MET A 1 -14.71 -0.30 2.81
N ALA A 2 -14.12 0.52 3.68
CA ALA A 2 -14.79 1.61 4.37
C ALA A 2 -13.99 2.92 4.26
N GLY A 3 -14.68 4.05 4.35
CA GLY A 3 -14.07 5.38 4.29
C GLY A 3 -14.67 6.33 5.32
N ALA A 4 -13.94 7.39 5.63
CA ALA A 4 -14.36 8.44 6.55
C ALA A 4 -13.94 9.83 6.04
N LEU A 5 -14.63 10.87 6.53
CA LEU A 5 -14.25 12.26 6.35
C LEU A 5 -13.75 12.79 7.70
N LEU A 6 -12.51 13.29 7.74
CA LEU A 6 -11.88 13.76 8.98
C LEU A 6 -11.83 15.28 9.06
N GLY A 7 -12.24 15.80 10.21
CA GLY A 7 -12.21 17.23 10.54
C GLY A 7 -13.26 18.07 9.80
N GLU A 8 -13.31 19.36 10.13
CA GLU A 8 -14.26 20.32 9.55
C GLU A 8 -14.05 20.50 8.04
N GLN A 9 -12.83 20.27 7.56
CA GLN A 9 -12.49 20.33 6.14
C GLN A 9 -12.83 19.05 5.37
N HIS A 10 -13.46 18.06 6.02
CA HIS A 10 -13.90 16.81 5.43
C HIS A 10 -12.80 16.08 4.64
N HIS A 11 -11.60 15.95 5.20
CA HIS A 11 -10.51 15.29 4.51
C HIS A 11 -10.81 13.79 4.32
N PRO A 12 -10.87 13.27 3.08
CA PRO A 12 -11.21 11.88 2.85
C PRO A 12 -10.09 10.95 3.33
N ARG A 13 -10.50 9.82 3.90
CA ARG A 13 -9.63 8.71 4.28
C ARG A 13 -10.27 7.38 3.91
N ILE A 14 -9.46 6.46 3.39
CA ILE A 14 -9.80 5.04 3.38
C ILE A 14 -9.39 4.52 4.75
N VAL A 15 -10.37 3.98 5.49
CA VAL A 15 -10.16 3.52 6.86
C VAL A 15 -10.13 2.00 7.01
N GLN A 16 -10.58 1.29 5.97
CA GLN A 16 -10.56 -0.16 5.95
C GLN A 16 -10.49 -0.72 4.52
N ILE A 17 -9.63 -1.70 4.28
CA ILE A 17 -9.54 -2.46 3.03
C ILE A 17 -9.58 -3.95 3.41
N ASP A 18 -10.49 -4.72 2.81
CA ASP A 18 -10.61 -6.18 3.02
C ASP A 18 -10.60 -6.67 4.49
N GLY A 19 -11.11 -5.85 5.41
CA GLY A 19 -11.15 -6.18 6.84
C GLY A 19 -9.96 -5.63 7.65
N TYR A 20 -8.90 -5.19 6.99
CA TYR A 20 -7.75 -4.54 7.62
C TYR A 20 -8.04 -3.08 7.90
N GLU A 21 -7.82 -2.63 9.14
CA GLU A 21 -7.96 -1.25 9.56
C GLU A 21 -6.70 -0.45 9.23
N LEU A 22 -6.87 0.71 8.59
CA LEU A 22 -5.77 1.64 8.25
C LEU A 22 -6.32 3.06 8.15
N SER A 23 -5.50 4.05 7.79
CA SER A 23 -5.99 5.42 7.53
C SER A 23 -5.13 6.09 6.49
N VAL A 24 -5.47 5.91 5.22
CA VAL A 24 -4.68 6.42 4.08
C VAL A 24 -5.48 7.44 3.28
N LYS A 25 -4.80 8.43 2.73
CA LYS A 25 -5.42 9.39 1.80
C LYS A 25 -5.68 8.74 0.44
N PRO A 26 -6.89 8.81 -0.12
CA PRO A 26 -7.15 8.39 -1.51
C PRO A 26 -6.66 9.48 -2.48
N GLU A 27 -5.35 9.60 -2.67
CA GLU A 27 -4.73 10.62 -3.54
C GLU A 27 -3.64 9.99 -4.42
N ARG A 28 -3.49 10.47 -5.66
CA ARG A 28 -2.45 10.06 -6.62
C ARG A 28 -2.45 8.55 -6.90
N CYS A 29 -1.38 7.84 -6.54
CA CYS A 29 -1.24 6.42 -6.74
C CYS A 29 -1.09 5.74 -5.38
N LEU A 30 -2.00 4.81 -5.10
CA LEU A 30 -1.96 3.94 -3.94
C LEU A 30 -1.66 2.52 -4.40
N ILE A 31 -0.56 1.96 -3.92
CA ILE A 31 -0.23 0.54 -4.08
C ILE A 31 -0.81 -0.19 -2.87
N VAL A 32 -1.72 -1.13 -3.09
CA VAL A 32 -2.25 -2.03 -2.08
C VAL A 32 -1.57 -3.38 -2.22
N LEU A 33 -0.90 -3.83 -1.16
CA LEU A 33 -0.18 -5.10 -1.10
C LEU A 33 -0.86 -6.00 -0.07
N ARG A 34 -0.98 -7.29 -0.37
CA ARG A 34 -1.17 -8.33 0.65
C ARG A 34 0.13 -9.09 0.80
N ASN A 35 0.57 -9.32 2.02
CA ASN A 35 1.85 -9.98 2.28
C ASN A 35 1.84 -10.86 3.54
N ASN A 36 2.81 -11.77 3.63
CA ASN A 36 3.12 -12.45 4.87
C ASN A 36 3.78 -11.45 5.84
N ASP A 37 3.34 -11.38 7.09
CA ASP A 37 3.91 -10.48 8.12
C ASP A 37 5.19 -11.06 8.71
N VAL A 38 6.26 -11.09 7.91
CA VAL A 38 7.57 -11.65 8.27
C VAL A 38 8.70 -10.61 8.15
N PRO A 39 9.80 -10.77 8.91
CA PRO A 39 10.92 -9.84 8.85
C PRO A 39 11.46 -9.64 7.43
N GLY A 40 11.63 -8.37 7.05
CA GLY A 40 12.29 -7.98 5.80
C GLY A 40 11.35 -7.56 4.66
N VAL A 41 10.07 -7.93 4.68
CA VAL A 41 9.12 -7.63 3.59
C VAL A 41 9.02 -6.12 3.30
N ILE A 42 8.76 -5.31 4.33
CA ILE A 42 8.67 -3.84 4.18
C ILE A 42 9.97 -3.26 3.60
N GLY A 43 11.12 -3.76 4.06
CA GLY A 43 12.43 -3.33 3.57
C GLY A 43 12.68 -3.68 2.10
N ARG A 44 12.28 -4.88 1.67
CA ARG A 44 12.37 -5.30 0.26
C ARG A 44 11.45 -4.47 -0.62
N VAL A 45 10.19 -4.25 -0.21
CA VAL A 45 9.25 -3.37 -0.91
C VAL A 45 9.82 -1.96 -1.05
N GLY A 46 10.35 -1.38 0.04
CA GLY A 46 10.99 -0.06 0.01
C GLY A 46 12.20 0.01 -0.92
N THR A 47 13.02 -1.05 -0.94
CA THR A 47 14.17 -1.15 -1.85
C THR A 47 13.74 -1.22 -3.30
N LEU A 48 12.72 -2.01 -3.62
CA LEU A 48 12.16 -2.12 -4.98
C LEU A 48 11.59 -0.79 -5.46
N LEU A 49 10.86 -0.08 -4.60
CA LEU A 49 10.34 1.27 -4.89
C LEU A 49 11.49 2.24 -5.22
N ALA A 50 12.54 2.25 -4.39
CA ALA A 50 13.70 3.10 -4.60
C ALA A 50 14.44 2.77 -5.91
N GLN A 51 14.61 1.49 -6.24
CA GLN A 51 15.23 1.04 -7.50
C GLN A 51 14.46 1.49 -8.74
N HIS A 52 13.14 1.66 -8.62
CA HIS A 52 12.28 2.17 -9.69
C HIS A 52 12.10 3.69 -9.65
N GLY A 53 12.83 4.40 -8.77
CA GLY A 53 12.75 5.85 -8.63
C GLY A 53 11.40 6.36 -8.10
N LEU A 54 10.66 5.51 -7.37
CA LEU A 54 9.35 5.86 -6.80
C LEU A 54 9.52 6.40 -5.39
N ASN A 55 9.15 7.68 -5.18
CA ASN A 55 9.12 8.27 -3.85
C ASN A 55 7.85 7.86 -3.09
N ILE A 56 7.99 7.60 -1.78
CA ILE A 56 6.90 7.18 -0.90
C ILE A 56 6.35 8.40 -0.17
N ALA A 57 5.07 8.69 -0.36
CA ALA A 57 4.35 9.75 0.35
C ALA A 57 3.78 9.25 1.69
N GLU A 58 3.33 7.99 1.73
CA GLU A 58 2.74 7.36 2.93
C GLU A 58 2.92 5.84 2.83
N TYR A 59 3.27 5.17 3.93
CA TYR A 59 3.32 3.71 4.01
C TYR A 59 2.65 3.28 5.30
N ILE A 60 1.51 2.60 5.19
CA ILE A 60 0.78 2.05 6.33
C ILE A 60 0.69 0.54 6.18
N GLN A 61 1.04 -0.17 7.24
CA GLN A 61 0.90 -1.62 7.36
C GLN A 61 -0.17 -1.92 8.40
N SER A 62 -1.14 -2.74 8.02
CA SER A 62 -2.14 -3.31 8.93
C SER A 62 -1.98 -4.83 8.93
N ARG A 63 -1.85 -5.42 10.11
CA ARG A 63 -1.67 -6.87 10.28
C ARG A 63 -2.86 -7.44 11.04
N GLU A 64 -3.28 -8.64 10.65
CA GLU A 64 -4.35 -9.36 11.36
C GLU A 64 -3.83 -9.87 12.72
N ALA A 65 -2.64 -10.49 12.71
CA ALA A 65 -1.92 -10.96 13.88
C ALA A 65 -0.42 -11.01 13.56
N GLU A 66 0.43 -11.04 14.58
CA GLU A 66 1.88 -11.22 14.42
C GLU A 66 2.19 -12.55 13.72
N GLY A 67 2.99 -12.50 12.64
CA GLY A 67 3.35 -13.67 11.85
C GLY A 67 2.25 -14.20 10.92
N GLY A 68 1.11 -13.51 10.85
CA GLY A 68 -0.01 -13.84 9.96
C GLY A 68 0.04 -13.11 8.63
N LEU A 69 -1.14 -12.72 8.14
CA LEU A 69 -1.27 -11.89 6.95
C LEU A 69 -1.30 -10.41 7.30
N ALA A 70 -0.84 -9.60 6.37
CA ALA A 70 -0.90 -8.16 6.44
C ALA A 70 -1.34 -7.54 5.11
N LEU A 71 -1.85 -6.32 5.21
CA LEU A 71 -2.18 -5.45 4.11
C LEU A 71 -1.37 -4.15 4.24
N ALA A 72 -0.58 -3.86 3.21
CA ALA A 72 0.13 -2.60 3.07
C ALA A 72 -0.65 -1.66 2.14
N ALA A 73 -0.69 -0.40 2.52
CA ALA A 73 -1.17 0.70 1.69
C ALA A 73 -0.01 1.70 1.52
N VAL A 74 0.54 1.78 0.31
CA VAL A 74 1.73 2.58 -0.01
C VAL A 74 1.37 3.63 -1.04
N SER A 75 1.29 4.89 -0.61
CA SER A 75 1.06 6.03 -1.50
C SER A 75 2.38 6.46 -2.12
N VAL A 76 2.42 6.62 -3.44
CA VAL A 76 3.60 7.06 -4.19
C VAL A 76 3.28 8.28 -5.05
N ASP A 77 4.31 9.09 -5.32
CA ASP A 77 4.13 10.37 -6.03
C ASP A 77 3.90 10.23 -7.55
N SER A 78 4.26 9.08 -8.11
CA SER A 78 4.28 8.84 -9.55
C SER A 78 3.46 7.63 -9.93
N LYS A 79 3.11 7.50 -11.22
CA LYS A 79 2.50 6.27 -11.72
C LYS A 79 3.48 5.10 -11.62
N VAL A 80 2.94 3.93 -11.28
CA VAL A 80 3.74 2.70 -11.27
C VAL A 80 3.61 1.97 -12.59
N SER A 81 4.71 1.41 -13.06
CA SER A 81 4.72 0.65 -14.29
C SER A 81 4.19 -0.77 -14.07
N PRO A 82 3.64 -1.43 -15.10
CA PRO A 82 3.28 -2.85 -15.02
C PRO A 82 4.47 -3.74 -14.63
N GLU A 83 5.68 -3.41 -15.07
CA GLU A 83 6.91 -4.13 -14.74
C GLU A 83 7.25 -4.06 -13.25
N PHE A 84 7.01 -2.91 -12.61
CA PHE A 84 7.18 -2.77 -11.16
C PHE A 84 6.20 -3.67 -10.39
N LEU A 85 4.91 -3.67 -10.78
CA LEU A 85 3.91 -4.55 -10.15
C LEU A 85 4.24 -6.03 -10.34
N LYS A 86 4.78 -6.39 -11.52
CA LYS A 86 5.27 -7.74 -11.77
C LYS A 86 6.43 -8.09 -10.85
N THR A 87 7.43 -7.21 -10.71
CA THR A 87 8.57 -7.40 -9.82
C THR A 87 8.14 -7.62 -8.37
N LEU A 88 7.14 -6.87 -7.88
CA LEU A 88 6.57 -7.10 -6.55
C LEU A 88 5.95 -8.49 -6.43
N SER A 89 5.25 -8.96 -7.46
CA SER A 89 4.59 -10.26 -7.47
C SER A 89 5.56 -11.45 -7.57
N GLU A 90 6.85 -11.20 -7.81
CA GLU A 90 7.91 -12.21 -7.83
C GLU A 90 8.53 -12.44 -6.43
N ASP A 91 8.21 -11.60 -5.44
CA ASP A 91 8.59 -11.84 -4.03
C ASP A 91 7.62 -12.82 -3.39
N ASP A 92 8.13 -13.96 -2.90
CA ASP A 92 7.32 -15.04 -2.33
C ASP A 92 6.45 -14.60 -1.14
N ASP A 93 6.82 -13.52 -0.44
CA ASP A 93 6.04 -12.99 0.68
C ASP A 93 4.97 -11.97 0.25
N ILE A 94 4.93 -11.57 -1.02
CA ILE A 94 3.92 -10.67 -1.58
C ILE A 94 2.86 -11.52 -2.30
N LEU A 95 1.67 -11.58 -1.71
CA LEU A 95 0.57 -12.44 -2.15
C LEU A 95 -0.33 -11.79 -3.20
N ASP A 96 -0.46 -10.46 -3.16
CA ASP A 96 -1.17 -9.67 -4.17
C ASP A 96 -0.62 -8.24 -4.17
N ALA A 97 -0.57 -7.60 -5.33
CA ALA A 97 -0.11 -6.23 -5.48
C ALA A 97 -0.93 -5.50 -6.55
N ARG A 98 -1.59 -4.40 -6.16
CA ARG A 98 -2.44 -3.61 -7.07
C ARG A 98 -2.17 -2.13 -6.93
N ALA A 99 -2.10 -1.44 -8.06
CA ALA A 99 -2.08 0.02 -8.09
C ALA A 99 -3.50 0.57 -8.33
N VAL A 100 -3.91 1.50 -7.48
CA VAL A 100 -5.14 2.27 -7.62
C VAL A 100 -4.77 3.73 -7.83
N TYR A 101 -5.41 4.36 -8.81
CA TYR A 101 -5.17 5.75 -9.16
C TYR A 101 -6.37 6.60 -8.76
N PHE A 102 -6.11 7.61 -7.93
CA PHE A 102 -7.08 8.56 -7.44
C PHE A 102 -6.81 9.94 -8.04
N GLY A 103 -7.83 10.50 -8.70
CA GLY A 103 -7.71 11.77 -9.40
C GLY A 103 -7.23 11.61 -10.84
N ALA A 104 -8.02 12.18 -11.76
CA ALA A 104 -7.64 12.57 -13.10
C ALA A 104 -7.66 14.10 -13.16
#